data_AF-A0A7W7HEJ6-F1
#
_entry.id   AF-A0A7W7HEJ6-F1
#
_cell.length_a   1.000
_cell.length_b   1.000
_cell.length_c   1.000
_cell.angle_alpha   90.00
_cell.angle_beta   90.00
_cell.angle_gamma   90.00
#
_symmetry.space_group_name_H-M   'P 1'
#
loop_
_entity.id
_entity.type
_entity.pdbx_description
1 polymer ?
#
loop_
_entity_poly.entity_id
_entity_poly.type
_entity_poly.pdbx_seq_one_letter_code
_entity_poly.pdbx_strand_id
1 'polypeptide(L)'
;MADGPDLEARVRGGEWLRPGQAAQLLGTSRATLSRRLEDGTIGWRLNASGKQRLCDPRDLIRLLEQSREDRRGSMPDLETRLRPGP
;
A
#
# COMPACT_ATOMS: atom_id res chain seq x y z
N MET A 1 -16.09 -10.51 -3.94
CA MET A 1 -15.10 -9.42 -3.84
C MET A 1 -14.18 -9.82 -2.69
N ALA A 2 -12.87 -9.92 -2.90
CA ALA A 2 -11.96 -10.26 -1.79
C ALA A 2 -11.81 -9.00 -0.92
N ASP A 3 -12.25 -9.11 0.32
CA ASP A 3 -12.29 -8.01 1.29
C ASP A 3 -10.86 -7.48 1.54
N GLY A 4 -10.64 -6.17 1.41
CA GLY A 4 -9.35 -5.52 1.67
C GLY A 4 -8.60 -5.94 2.95
N PRO A 5 -9.25 -6.19 4.11
CA PRO A 5 -8.58 -6.69 5.31
C PRO A 5 -7.97 -8.09 5.15
N ASP A 6 -8.51 -8.94 4.28
CA ASP A 6 -7.96 -10.29 4.03
C ASP A 6 -6.60 -10.19 3.31
N LEU A 7 -6.45 -9.22 2.40
CA LEU A 7 -5.21 -9.00 1.66
C LEU A 7 -4.07 -8.51 2.57
N GLU A 8 -4.37 -7.66 3.55
CA GLU A 8 -3.38 -7.18 4.51
C GLU A 8 -2.87 -8.33 5.40
N ALA A 9 -3.77 -9.16 5.92
CA ALA A 9 -3.40 -10.33 6.72
C ALA A 9 -2.50 -11.31 5.94
N ARG A 10 -2.82 -11.55 4.67
CA ARG A 10 -2.05 -12.42 3.77
C ARG A 10 -0.65 -11.89 3.49
N VAL A 11 -0.52 -10.60 3.19
CA VAL A 11 0.79 -9.99 2.94
C VAL A 11 1.64 -9.98 4.21
N ARG A 12 1.04 -9.73 5.38
CA ARG A 12 1.70 -9.83 6.69
C ARG A 12 2.12 -11.25 7.04
N GLY A 13 1.39 -12.26 6.56
CA GLY A 13 1.77 -13.67 6.60
C GLY A 13 2.93 -14.04 5.67
N GLY A 14 3.49 -13.08 4.91
CA GLY A 14 4.58 -13.31 3.96
C GLY A 14 4.11 -13.82 2.60
N GLU A 15 2.81 -13.72 2.29
CA GLU A 15 2.30 -14.16 1.01
C GLU A 15 2.58 -13.13 -0.09
N TRP A 16 3.06 -13.62 -1.23
CA TRP A 16 3.34 -12.81 -2.41
C TRP A 16 2.07 -12.53 -3.20
N LEU A 17 1.70 -11.26 -3.29
CA LEU A 17 0.43 -10.85 -3.90
C LEU A 17 0.56 -10.56 -5.39
N ARG A 18 -0.54 -10.75 -6.13
CA ARG A 18 -0.62 -10.32 -7.52
C ARG A 18 -0.69 -8.79 -7.62
N PRO A 19 -0.24 -8.18 -8.72
CA PRO A 19 -0.32 -6.73 -8.91
C PRO A 19 -1.75 -6.19 -8.80
N GLY A 20 -2.75 -6.95 -9.22
CA GLY A 20 -4.16 -6.55 -9.03
C GLY A 20 -4.59 -6.50 -7.55
N GLN A 21 -4.06 -7.38 -6.70
CA GLN A 21 -4.35 -7.40 -5.26
C GLN A 21 -3.52 -6.36 -4.51
N ALA A 22 -2.24 -6.23 -4.85
CA ALA A 22 -1.36 -5.20 -4.30
C ALA A 22 -1.88 -3.78 -4.58
N ALA A 23 -2.41 -3.54 -5.79
CA ALA A 23 -3.05 -2.27 -6.14
C ALA A 23 -4.26 -1.97 -5.24
N GLN A 24 -5.12 -2.97 -5.00
CA GLN A 24 -6.26 -2.84 -4.09
C GLN A 24 -5.82 -2.59 -2.65
N LEU A 25 -4.84 -3.35 -2.15
CA LEU A 25 -4.30 -3.22 -0.80
C LEU A 25 -3.74 -1.81 -0.54
N LEU A 26 -2.96 -1.28 -1.49
CA LEU A 26 -2.39 0.06 -1.40
C LEU A 26 -3.38 1.18 -1.74
N GLY A 27 -4.60 0.86 -2.15
CA GLY A 27 -5.59 1.84 -2.60
C GLY A 27 -5.15 2.63 -3.84
N THR A 28 -4.38 2.01 -4.73
CA THR A 28 -3.78 2.65 -5.92
C THR A 28 -4.23 1.98 -7.22
N SER A 29 -4.06 2.69 -8.34
CA SER A 29 -4.29 2.14 -9.68
C SER A 29 -3.21 1.13 -10.10
N ARG A 30 -3.59 0.17 -10.96
CA ARG A 30 -2.65 -0.79 -11.57
C ARG A 30 -1.50 -0.14 -12.32
N ALA A 31 -1.75 1.00 -12.99
CA ALA A 31 -0.72 1.75 -13.70
C ALA A 31 0.37 2.27 -12.76
N THR A 32 -0.03 2.87 -11.63
CA THR A 32 0.89 3.32 -10.57
C THR A 32 1.70 2.15 -10.02
N LEU A 33 1.06 1.00 -9.81
CA LEU A 33 1.76 -0.17 -9.33
C LEU A 33 2.78 -0.70 -10.36
N SER A 34 2.42 -0.74 -11.66
CA SER A 34 3.36 -1.13 -12.72
C SER A 34 4.59 -0.23 -12.72
N ARG A 35 4.39 1.09 -12.65
CA ARG A 35 5.51 2.04 -12.58
C ARG A 35 6.42 1.79 -11.38
N ARG A 36 5.87 1.48 -10.21
CA ARG A 36 6.66 1.14 -9.00
C ARG A 36 7.43 -0.17 -9.11
N LEU A 37 6.92 -1.13 -9.90
CA LEU A 37 7.63 -2.37 -10.21
C LEU A 37 8.77 -2.14 -11.20
N GLU A 38 8.57 -1.24 -12.17
CA GLU A 38 9.55 -0.87 -13.18
C GLU A 38 10.69 -0.01 -12.60
N ASP A 39 10.36 0.90 -11.70
CA ASP A 39 11.30 1.79 -11.00
C ASP A 39 12.03 1.08 -9.84
N GLY A 40 11.64 -0.15 -9.51
CA GLY A 40 12.26 -0.95 -8.43
C GLY A 40 11.84 -0.54 -7.02
N THR A 41 10.85 0.34 -6.87
CA THR A 41 10.26 0.70 -5.57
C THR A 41 9.62 -0.50 -4.86
N ILE A 42 9.07 -1.44 -5.63
CA ILE A 42 8.48 -2.69 -5.12
C ILE A 42 9.23 -3.85 -5.78
N GLY A 43 9.84 -4.70 -4.96
CA GLY A 43 10.42 -5.96 -5.42
C GLY A 43 9.37 -6.86 -6.07
N TRP A 44 9.77 -7.59 -7.11
CA TRP A 44 8.89 -8.57 -7.73
C TRP A 44 9.64 -9.82 -8.16
N ARG A 45 8.88 -10.91 -8.25
CA ARG A 45 9.32 -12.16 -8.84
C ARG A 45 8.25 -12.73 -9.76
N LEU A 46 8.63 -13.66 -10.62
CA LEU A 46 7.65 -14.44 -11.37
C LEU A 46 7.07 -15.54 -10.47
N ASN A 47 5.79 -15.85 -10.67
CA ASN A 47 5.18 -17.03 -10.08
C ASN A 47 5.84 -18.32 -10.62
N ALA A 48 5.55 -19.46 -10.01
CA ALA A 48 6.11 -20.76 -10.42
C ALA A 48 5.89 -21.09 -11.91
N SER A 49 4.84 -20.54 -12.53
CA SER A 49 4.54 -20.73 -13.96
C SER A 49 5.24 -19.73 -14.89
N GLY A 50 5.98 -18.75 -14.37
CA GLY A 50 6.64 -17.71 -15.16
C GLY A 50 5.71 -16.67 -15.82
N LYS A 51 4.39 -16.83 -15.69
CA LYS A 51 3.39 -16.04 -16.43
C LYS A 51 2.92 -14.79 -15.71
N GLN A 52 3.09 -14.72 -14.39
CA GLN A 52 2.57 -13.62 -13.59
C GLN A 52 3.64 -13.06 -12.66
N ARG A 53 3.72 -11.73 -12.61
CA ARG A 53 4.53 -11.04 -11.60
C ARG A 53 3.80 -11.10 -10.26
N LEU A 54 4.56 -11.34 -9.21
CA LEU A 54 4.14 -11.30 -7.83
C LEU A 54 4.95 -10.22 -7.12
N CYS A 55 4.27 -9.40 -6.34
CA CYS A 55 4.84 -8.29 -5.59
C CYS A 55 5.38 -8.79 -4.24
N ASP A 56 6.52 -8.25 -3.82
CA ASP A 56 7.14 -8.59 -2.56
C ASP A 56 6.28 -8.10 -1.38
N PRO A 57 5.97 -8.98 -0.41
CA PRO A 57 5.11 -8.61 0.72
C PRO A 57 5.73 -7.55 1.65
N ARG A 58 7.05 -7.51 1.81
CA ARG A 58 7.73 -6.60 2.73
C ARG A 58 7.64 -5.17 2.22
N ASP A 59 7.87 -4.97 0.93
CA ASP A 59 7.74 -3.65 0.29
C ASP A 59 6.29 -3.16 0.31
N LEU A 60 5.32 -4.06 0.09
CA LEU A 60 3.90 -3.71 0.17
C LEU A 60 3.51 -3.24 1.58
N ILE A 61 3.94 -3.94 2.62
CA ILE A 61 3.70 -3.54 4.01
C ILE A 61 4.37 -2.20 4.31
N ARG A 62 5.63 -2.02 3.90
CA ARG A 62 6.36 -0.76 4.09
C ARG A 62 5.62 0.42 3.49
N LEU A 63 5.14 0.29 2.25
CA LEU A 63 4.38 1.34 1.57
C LEU A 63 3.02 1.59 2.22
N LEU A 64 2.37 0.55 2.71
CA LEU A 64 1.10 0.65 3.42
C LEU A 64 1.25 1.41 4.73
N GLU A 65 2.27 1.07 5.52
CA GLU A 65 2.62 1.75 6.78
C GLU A 65 2.97 3.21 6.51
N GLN A 66 3.77 3.48 5.47
CA GLN A 66 4.15 4.84 5.09
C GLN A 66 2.94 5.69 4.64
N SER A 67 1.99 5.09 3.90
CA SER A 67 0.74 5.76 3.52
C SER A 67 -0.16 6.04 4.74
N ARG A 68 -0.18 5.14 5.73
CA ARG A 68 -0.89 5.34 7.00
C ARG A 68 -0.24 6.45 7.84
N GLU A 69 1.09 6.49 7.87
CA GLU A 69 1.86 7.51 8.59
C GLU A 69 1.69 8.90 7.96
N ASP A 70 1.77 9.01 6.64
CA ASP A 70 1.53 10.26 5.91
C ASP A 70 0.11 10.80 6.16
N ARG A 71 -0.89 9.92 6.17
CA ARG A 71 -2.26 10.28 6.53
C ARG A 71 -2.40 10.71 8.00
N ARG A 72 -1.62 10.12 8.91
CA ARG A 72 -1.64 10.45 10.35
C ARG A 72 -0.90 11.76 10.63
N GLY A 73 0.19 12.04 9.90
CA GLY A 73 0.94 13.29 9.96
C GLY A 73 0.25 14.46 9.24
N SER A 74 -0.67 14.18 8.30
CA SER A 74 -1.57 15.17 7.68
C SER A 74 -2.81 15.50 8.51
N MET A 75 -2.82 15.24 9.83
CA MET A 75 -3.66 16.07 10.69
C MET A 75 -3.02 17.46 10.72
N PRO A 76 -3.67 18.50 10.15
CA PRO A 76 -3.21 19.84 10.43
C PRO A 76 -3.21 19.98 11.95
N ASP A 77 -2.05 20.36 12.46
CA ASP A 77 -1.94 21.18 13.63
C ASP A 77 -2.91 22.37 13.46
N LEU A 78 -4.19 22.15 13.75
CA LEU A 78 -5.14 23.20 14.05
C LEU A 78 -5.14 23.34 15.57
N GLU A 79 -3.94 23.48 16.13
CA GLU A 79 -3.79 24.17 17.39
C GLU A 79 -4.38 25.59 17.23
N THR A 80 -5.20 25.94 18.21
CA THR A 80 -5.01 27.21 18.91
C THR A 80 -5.15 28.47 18.05
N ARG A 81 -6.39 28.82 17.69
CA ARG A 81 -6.77 30.24 17.65
C ARG A 81 -8.11 30.48 18.36
N LEU A 82 -7.97 30.76 19.65
CA LEU A 82 -8.64 31.85 20.38
C LEU A 82 -10.19 31.94 20.34
N ARG A 83 -10.80 31.62 21.49
CA ARG A 83 -11.94 32.41 22.03
C ARG A 83 -11.46 33.87 22.27
N PRO A 84 -12.31 34.93 22.24
CA PRO A 84 -13.58 35.03 22.97
C PRO A 84 -14.75 35.68 22.19
N GLY A 85 -15.92 35.69 22.83
CA GLY A 85 -17.22 36.10 22.25
C GLY A 85 -17.39 37.60 22.01
N PRO A 86 -18.57 37.97 21.53
CA PRO A 86 -19.41 38.95 22.23
C PRO A 86 -20.71 38.32 22.78
#